data_AF-A0A209DBB9-F1
#
_entry.id   AF-A0A209DBB9-F1
#
_cell.length_a   1.000
_cell.length_b   1.000
_cell.length_c   1.000
_cell.angle_alpha   90.00
_cell.angle_beta   90.00
_cell.angle_gamma   90.00
#
_symmetry.space_group_name_H-M   'P 1'
#
loop_
_entity.id
_entity.type
_entity.pdbx_description
1 polymer ?
#
loop_
_entity_poly.entity_id
_entity_poly.type
_entity_poly.pdbx_seq_one_letter_code
_entity_poly.pdbx_strand_id
1 'polypeptide(L)'
;MTRPPPSVRTTPRRTRTPLVVGAAAVVAAISAALGHALLNPSQAPPPWASPRSPSAAPSQEPAPLPPLHRELRGTPGEADGVVPDGVTVLDDGIPAVANLDANLLEALRRAARDGAEDGVELVVNSGWRSPEYQNELLRKAVARYGSEAEAARWVATAKTSPHVSGDAVDIGPADAAEWLSEHGARYGLCRIYRNEPWHYELRTEAIDRGCPRRYADPTQDPRMRP
;
A
#
# COMPACT_ATOMS: atom_id res chain seq x y z
N MET A 1 58.61 31.62 38.81
CA MET A 1 57.32 31.52 39.51
C MET A 1 56.34 30.82 38.56
N THR A 2 56.20 29.52 38.72
CA THR A 2 55.48 28.60 37.81
C THR A 2 54.05 28.41 38.31
N ARG A 3 53.07 28.71 37.46
CA ARG A 3 51.63 28.57 37.75
C ARG A 3 51.19 27.13 37.45
N PRO A 4 50.50 26.42 38.35
CA PRO A 4 50.06 25.05 38.09
C PRO A 4 48.84 25.02 37.15
N PRO A 5 48.65 23.95 36.36
CA PRO A 5 47.48 23.79 35.50
C PRO A 5 46.23 23.42 36.33
N PRO A 6 45.02 23.79 35.88
CA PRO A 6 43.79 23.42 36.57
C PRO A 6 43.45 21.93 36.41
N SER A 7 43.08 21.31 37.53
CA SER A 7 42.65 19.91 37.62
C SER A 7 41.28 19.70 36.97
N VAL A 8 41.20 18.75 36.03
CA VAL A 8 39.94 18.30 35.43
C VAL A 8 39.16 17.46 36.44
N ARG A 9 38.01 17.96 36.91
CA ARG A 9 37.06 17.18 37.71
C ARG A 9 36.19 16.33 36.78
N THR A 10 36.41 15.02 36.78
CA THR A 10 35.54 14.03 36.14
C THR A 10 34.27 13.84 36.96
N THR A 11 33.13 14.29 36.45
CA THR A 11 31.81 13.98 37.01
C THR A 11 31.39 12.56 36.63
N PRO A 12 30.88 11.72 37.55
CA PRO A 12 30.39 10.39 37.20
C PRO A 12 29.10 10.50 36.39
N ARG A 13 29.14 10.10 35.11
CA ARG A 13 27.97 10.02 34.24
C ARG A 13 27.14 8.80 34.67
N ARG A 14 26.07 9.06 35.43
CA ARG A 14 25.03 8.08 35.76
C ARG A 14 24.44 7.52 34.46
N THR A 15 24.77 6.28 34.12
CA THR A 15 24.13 5.51 33.05
C THR A 15 22.71 5.19 33.49
N ARG A 16 21.73 5.80 32.82
CA ARG A 16 20.32 5.40 32.90
C ARG A 16 20.09 4.41 31.78
N THR A 17 19.97 3.13 32.13
CA THR A 17 19.44 2.09 31.24
C THR A 17 17.95 2.35 31.01
N PRO A 18 17.49 2.52 29.76
CA PRO A 18 16.07 2.46 29.47
C PRO A 18 15.64 0.99 29.40
N LEU A 19 14.68 0.66 30.26
CA LEU A 19 13.94 -0.61 30.29
C LEU A 19 12.99 -0.60 29.07
N VAL A 20 13.38 -1.25 27.97
CA VAL A 20 12.49 -1.40 26.80
C VAL A 20 11.58 -2.60 27.06
N VAL A 21 10.41 -2.30 27.63
CA VAL A 21 9.27 -3.22 27.71
C VAL A 21 8.50 -3.13 26.40
N GLY A 22 8.47 -4.26 25.68
CA GLY A 22 7.30 -4.78 24.96
C GLY A 22 6.60 -3.89 23.92
N ALA A 23 6.90 -4.16 22.64
CA ALA A 23 5.93 -4.02 21.55
C ALA A 23 6.11 -5.22 20.60
N ALA A 24 5.58 -6.37 21.01
CA ALA A 24 5.31 -7.48 20.11
C ALA A 24 3.90 -7.29 19.52
N ALA A 25 3.73 -7.77 18.28
CA ALA A 25 2.50 -7.92 17.50
C ALA A 25 2.06 -6.71 16.65
N VAL A 26 2.51 -6.67 15.39
CA VAL A 26 1.63 -6.73 14.20
C VAL A 26 2.43 -7.32 13.01
N VAL A 27 2.80 -8.59 13.07
CA VAL A 27 3.14 -9.40 11.89
C VAL A 27 2.57 -10.79 12.15
N ALA A 28 1.37 -11.05 11.62
CA ALA A 28 0.81 -12.36 11.29
C ALA A 28 -0.72 -12.23 11.15
N ALA A 29 -1.21 -11.89 9.96
CA ALA A 29 -2.62 -12.13 9.61
C ALA A 29 -2.79 -12.46 8.12
N ILE A 30 -1.83 -13.18 7.54
CA ILE A 30 -1.99 -13.86 6.25
C ILE A 30 -1.33 -15.23 6.38
N SER A 31 -2.01 -16.15 7.07
CA SER A 31 -1.87 -17.61 6.94
C SER A 31 -2.81 -18.28 7.93
N ALA A 32 -3.50 -19.33 7.48
CA ALA A 32 -4.38 -20.22 8.24
C ALA A 32 -5.82 -19.71 8.55
N ALA A 33 -6.63 -19.60 7.50
CA ALA A 33 -8.07 -19.83 7.60
C ALA A 33 -8.50 -20.85 6.54
N LEU A 34 -7.92 -22.04 6.57
CA LEU A 34 -8.46 -23.21 5.87
C LEU A 34 -8.13 -24.47 6.68
N GLY A 35 -9.16 -25.06 7.27
CA GLY A 35 -9.08 -26.36 7.93
C GLY A 35 -9.42 -26.31 9.41
N HIS A 36 -10.71 -26.40 9.73
CA HIS A 36 -11.26 -27.33 10.74
C HIS A 36 -12.78 -27.15 10.83
N ALA A 37 -13.50 -27.89 10.01
CA ALA A 37 -14.90 -28.21 10.27
C ALA A 37 -15.18 -29.64 9.81
N LEU A 38 -14.60 -30.60 10.53
CA LEU A 38 -15.06 -31.97 10.55
C LEU A 38 -15.11 -32.42 12.01
N LEU A 39 -16.17 -33.18 12.32
CA LEU A 39 -16.50 -33.86 13.57
C LEU A 39 -17.37 -33.05 14.55
N ASN A 40 -18.68 -33.12 14.35
CA ASN A 40 -19.58 -33.29 15.48
C ASN A 40 -20.75 -34.21 15.07
N PRO A 41 -20.86 -35.43 15.63
CA PRO A 41 -22.02 -36.29 15.45
C PRO A 41 -23.07 -36.06 16.54
N SER A 42 -24.31 -36.38 16.19
CA SER A 42 -25.45 -36.71 17.07
C SER A 42 -26.39 -35.56 17.47
N GLN A 43 -27.62 -35.57 16.92
CA GLN A 43 -28.81 -36.09 17.62
C GLN A 43 -30.07 -35.99 16.72
N ALA A 44 -30.82 -37.09 16.63
CA ALA A 44 -32.24 -37.18 16.23
C ALA A 44 -33.06 -37.47 17.52
N PRO A 45 -34.42 -37.60 17.55
CA PRO A 45 -35.51 -37.51 16.53
C PRO A 45 -36.70 -36.62 17.10
N PRO A 46 -38.04 -36.74 16.84
CA PRO A 46 -38.86 -37.72 16.09
C PRO A 46 -39.93 -37.11 15.14
N PRO A 47 -40.79 -37.94 14.49
CA PRO A 47 -41.43 -37.65 13.21
C PRO A 47 -42.89 -37.22 13.34
N TRP A 48 -43.41 -36.57 12.29
CA TRP A 48 -44.83 -36.66 11.97
C TRP A 48 -45.09 -36.75 10.46
N ALA A 49 -46.15 -37.51 10.17
CA ALA A 49 -46.53 -38.13 8.92
C ALA A 49 -46.91 -37.18 7.76
N SER A 50 -46.62 -37.63 6.53
CA SER A 50 -47.17 -37.14 5.25
C SER A 50 -48.68 -37.46 5.10
N PRO A 51 -49.40 -36.95 4.06
CA PRO A 51 -49.34 -37.62 2.74
C PRO A 51 -49.61 -36.77 1.45
N ARG A 52 -49.02 -37.29 0.35
CA ARG A 52 -49.49 -37.45 -1.05
C ARG A 52 -49.55 -36.29 -2.09
N SER A 53 -48.87 -36.60 -3.20
CA SER A 53 -48.75 -36.08 -4.58
C SER A 53 -50.07 -36.10 -5.40
N PRO A 54 -50.13 -35.93 -6.77
CA PRO A 54 -49.10 -35.61 -7.79
C PRO A 54 -49.53 -34.57 -8.87
N SER A 55 -48.64 -34.12 -9.77
CA SER A 55 -48.92 -34.09 -11.22
C SER A 55 -47.68 -33.77 -12.07
N ALA A 56 -47.63 -34.36 -13.26
CA ALA A 56 -46.51 -34.46 -14.18
C ALA A 56 -46.38 -33.26 -15.16
N ALA A 57 -45.20 -33.18 -15.80
CA ALA A 57 -44.68 -32.13 -16.69
C ALA A 57 -45.42 -32.01 -18.07
N PRO A 58 -45.02 -31.04 -18.92
CA PRO A 58 -43.88 -31.32 -19.82
C PRO A 58 -42.87 -30.17 -19.98
N SER A 59 -41.70 -30.59 -20.48
CA SER A 59 -40.46 -29.85 -20.72
C SER A 59 -40.57 -28.80 -21.83
N GLN A 60 -40.01 -27.62 -21.58
CA GLN A 60 -39.44 -26.74 -22.60
C GLN A 60 -38.01 -26.39 -22.17
N GLU A 61 -37.02 -26.84 -22.93
CA GLU A 61 -35.65 -26.32 -22.81
C GLU A 61 -35.67 -24.83 -23.15
N PRO A 62 -35.19 -23.93 -22.28
CA PRO A 62 -34.84 -22.59 -22.70
C PRO A 62 -33.59 -22.69 -23.58
N ALA A 63 -33.64 -22.08 -24.77
CA ALA A 63 -32.48 -21.89 -25.63
C ALA A 63 -31.28 -21.35 -24.81
N PRO A 64 -30.03 -21.75 -25.12
CA PRO A 64 -28.87 -21.22 -24.42
C PRO A 64 -28.85 -19.71 -24.63
N LEU A 65 -29.04 -18.97 -23.54
CA LEU A 65 -28.78 -17.54 -23.51
C LEU A 65 -27.33 -17.34 -24.03
N PRO A 66 -27.08 -16.35 -24.91
CA PRO A 66 -25.69 -15.99 -25.23
C PRO A 66 -24.97 -15.76 -23.91
N PRO A 67 -23.68 -16.11 -23.77
CA PRO A 67 -22.97 -15.83 -22.54
C PRO A 67 -23.16 -14.35 -22.27
N LEU A 68 -23.93 -14.05 -21.23
CA LEU A 68 -23.83 -12.78 -20.56
C LEU A 68 -22.38 -12.78 -20.12
N HIS A 69 -21.52 -12.15 -20.91
CA HIS A 69 -20.32 -11.50 -20.43
C HIS A 69 -20.78 -10.38 -19.49
N ARG A 70 -21.46 -10.78 -18.42
CA ARG A 70 -21.34 -10.14 -17.13
C ARG A 70 -19.87 -10.33 -16.85
N GLU A 71 -19.07 -9.36 -17.29
CA GLU A 71 -17.72 -9.18 -16.79
C GLU A 71 -17.82 -9.45 -15.31
N LEU A 72 -17.29 -10.61 -14.91
CA LEU A 72 -16.96 -10.83 -13.53
C LEU A 72 -16.04 -9.66 -13.27
N ARG A 73 -16.50 -8.61 -12.58
CA ARG A 73 -15.63 -7.58 -12.04
C ARG A 73 -14.71 -8.35 -11.11
N GLY A 74 -13.62 -8.85 -11.68
CA GLY A 74 -12.67 -9.69 -10.99
C GLY A 74 -12.07 -8.86 -9.87
N THR A 75 -11.67 -9.54 -8.80
CA THR A 75 -10.74 -8.94 -7.85
C THR A 75 -9.54 -8.41 -8.64
N PRO A 76 -9.10 -7.16 -8.41
CA PRO A 76 -7.95 -6.58 -9.10
C PRO A 76 -6.74 -7.50 -9.04
N GLY A 77 -6.07 -7.66 -10.18
CA GLY A 77 -4.86 -8.48 -10.33
C GLY A 77 -3.63 -7.66 -10.71
N GLU A 78 -2.54 -8.34 -11.09
CA GLU A 78 -1.30 -7.67 -11.52
C GLU A 78 -1.52 -6.73 -12.71
N ALA A 79 -2.39 -7.12 -13.65
CA ALA A 79 -2.80 -6.28 -14.78
C ALA A 79 -3.44 -4.95 -14.35
N ASP A 80 -4.05 -4.90 -13.16
CA ASP A 80 -4.65 -3.71 -12.56
C ASP A 80 -3.67 -2.90 -11.71
N GLY A 81 -2.42 -3.35 -11.56
CA GLY A 81 -1.40 -2.71 -10.74
C GLY A 81 -1.28 -3.27 -9.31
N VAL A 82 -1.84 -4.46 -9.03
CA VAL A 82 -1.47 -5.19 -7.80
C VAL A 82 -0.01 -5.60 -7.89
N VAL A 83 0.74 -5.38 -6.80
CA VAL A 83 2.18 -5.61 -6.77
C VAL A 83 2.51 -6.92 -6.04
N PRO A 84 3.16 -7.88 -6.70
CA PRO A 84 3.73 -9.05 -6.03
C PRO A 84 4.80 -8.67 -4.99
N ASP A 85 5.04 -9.55 -4.02
CA ASP A 85 6.07 -9.34 -3.00
C ASP A 85 7.47 -9.24 -3.63
N GLY A 86 8.26 -8.26 -3.18
CA GLY A 86 9.67 -8.10 -3.58
C GLY A 86 9.88 -7.42 -4.93
N VAL A 87 8.83 -6.91 -5.57
CA VAL A 87 8.96 -6.11 -6.81
C VAL A 87 9.75 -4.83 -6.53
N THR A 88 10.68 -4.52 -7.40
CA THR A 88 11.53 -3.33 -7.40
C THR A 88 11.22 -2.44 -8.60
N VAL A 89 11.84 -1.27 -8.65
CA VAL A 89 11.74 -0.33 -9.78
C VAL A 89 12.47 -0.81 -11.06
N LEU A 90 13.06 -2.00 -11.02
CA LEU A 90 13.76 -2.65 -12.14
C LEU A 90 12.91 -3.72 -12.84
N ASP A 91 11.73 -4.03 -12.30
CA ASP A 91 10.87 -5.12 -12.77
C ASP A 91 9.88 -4.68 -13.86
N ASP A 92 10.41 -4.48 -15.07
CA ASP A 92 9.68 -3.90 -16.22
C ASP A 92 8.51 -4.73 -16.74
N GLY A 93 8.42 -6.00 -16.31
CA GLY A 93 7.30 -6.89 -16.65
C GLY A 93 6.07 -6.65 -15.78
N ILE A 94 6.19 -5.93 -14.67
CA ILE A 94 5.10 -5.72 -13.71
C ILE A 94 4.34 -4.44 -14.08
N PRO A 95 3.02 -4.49 -14.37
CA PRO A 95 2.26 -3.32 -14.82
C PRO A 95 2.32 -2.14 -13.85
N ALA A 96 2.39 -2.40 -12.54
CA ALA A 96 2.55 -1.35 -11.53
C ALA A 96 3.85 -0.54 -11.69
N VAL A 97 4.90 -1.12 -12.30
CA VAL A 97 6.18 -0.44 -12.57
C VAL A 97 6.21 0.06 -14.02
N ALA A 98 5.81 -0.78 -14.97
CA ALA A 98 5.86 -0.51 -16.40
C ALA A 98 5.00 0.69 -16.84
N ASN A 99 3.92 0.97 -16.11
CA ASN A 99 2.98 2.05 -16.42
C ASN A 99 3.23 3.33 -15.60
N LEU A 100 4.34 3.41 -14.86
CA LEU A 100 4.77 4.68 -14.24
C LEU A 100 5.19 5.68 -15.32
N ASP A 101 5.09 6.98 -15.01
CA ASP A 101 5.69 8.02 -15.83
C ASP A 101 7.18 7.72 -16.04
N ALA A 102 7.64 7.86 -17.28
CA ALA A 102 8.99 7.46 -17.66
C ALA A 102 10.08 8.25 -16.92
N ASN A 103 9.85 9.54 -16.63
CA ASN A 103 10.81 10.36 -15.90
C ASN A 103 10.83 9.98 -14.41
N LEU A 104 9.66 9.68 -13.83
CA LEU A 104 9.57 9.15 -12.47
C LEU A 104 10.33 7.83 -12.36
N LEU A 105 10.09 6.88 -13.27
CA LEU A 105 10.77 5.59 -13.28
C LEU A 105 12.28 5.74 -13.45
N GLU A 106 12.74 6.63 -14.32
CA GLU A 106 14.17 6.92 -14.46
C GLU A 106 14.78 7.47 -13.17
N ALA A 107 14.11 8.43 -12.52
CA ALA A 107 14.57 8.99 -11.25
C ALA A 107 14.64 7.92 -10.15
N LEU A 108 13.62 7.06 -10.06
CA LEU A 108 13.57 5.93 -9.12
C LEU A 108 14.72 4.95 -9.35
N ARG A 109 15.01 4.59 -10.61
CA ARG A 109 16.11 3.68 -10.93
C ARG A 109 17.48 4.26 -10.60
N ARG A 110 17.66 5.59 -10.75
CA ARG A 110 18.88 6.27 -10.28
C ARG A 110 18.98 6.18 -8.75
N ALA A 111 17.90 6.49 -8.05
CA ALA A 111 17.86 6.40 -6.59
C ALA A 111 18.10 4.98 -6.08
N ALA A 112 17.53 3.96 -6.73
CA ALA A 112 17.69 2.56 -6.35
C ALA A 112 19.15 2.07 -6.50
N ARG A 113 19.87 2.52 -7.53
CA ARG A 113 21.29 2.17 -7.70
C ARG A 113 22.14 2.73 -6.57
N ASP A 114 22.00 4.01 -6.28
CA ASP A 114 22.81 4.63 -5.22
C ASP A 114 22.36 4.16 -3.82
N GLY A 115 21.06 3.90 -3.62
CA GLY A 115 20.54 3.29 -2.39
C GLY A 115 21.14 1.91 -2.14
N ALA A 116 21.33 1.11 -3.18
CA ALA A 116 21.96 -0.21 -3.05
C ALA A 116 23.44 -0.11 -2.61
N GLU A 117 24.16 0.95 -2.99
CA GLU A 117 25.52 1.23 -2.47
C GLU A 117 25.52 1.51 -0.97
N ASP A 118 24.43 2.09 -0.45
CA ASP A 118 24.19 2.32 0.98
C ASP A 118 23.55 1.10 1.68
N GLY A 119 23.35 -0.02 0.97
CA GLY A 119 22.70 -1.23 1.50
C GLY A 119 21.18 -1.13 1.64
N VAL A 120 20.55 -0.21 0.92
CA VAL A 120 19.10 0.05 0.92
C VAL A 120 18.48 -0.40 -0.40
N GLU A 121 17.48 -1.28 -0.33
CA GLU A 121 16.73 -1.74 -1.49
C GLU A 121 15.37 -1.03 -1.58
N LEU A 122 15.05 -0.47 -2.75
CA LEU A 122 13.76 0.18 -3.00
C LEU A 122 12.76 -0.85 -3.56
N VAL A 123 11.90 -1.34 -2.68
CA VAL A 123 10.76 -2.21 -3.01
C VAL A 123 9.54 -1.35 -3.32
N VAL A 124 8.81 -1.70 -4.37
CA VAL A 124 7.56 -1.04 -4.75
C VAL A 124 6.42 -1.71 -3.98
N ASN A 125 5.81 -1.01 -3.03
CA ASN A 125 4.58 -1.46 -2.38
C ASN A 125 3.37 -1.20 -3.28
N SER A 126 3.43 -0.12 -4.06
CA SER A 126 2.40 0.23 -5.02
C SER A 126 2.94 1.21 -6.07
N GLY A 127 2.66 0.99 -7.35
CA GLY A 127 3.05 1.90 -8.42
C GLY A 127 1.82 2.42 -9.15
N TRP A 128 1.80 2.28 -10.47
CA TRP A 128 0.61 2.53 -11.27
C TRP A 128 -0.56 1.64 -10.86
N ARG A 129 -1.79 2.18 -10.93
CA ARG A 129 -3.04 1.46 -10.64
C ARG A 129 -4.09 1.73 -11.71
N SER A 130 -4.88 0.72 -12.07
CA SER A 130 -6.08 0.94 -12.88
C SER A 130 -7.12 1.80 -12.12
N PRO A 131 -7.98 2.56 -12.82
CA PRO A 131 -9.10 3.27 -12.20
C PRO A 131 -10.02 2.34 -11.38
N GLU A 132 -10.22 1.11 -11.85
CA GLU A 132 -11.05 0.09 -11.21
C GLU A 132 -10.45 -0.34 -9.86
N TYR A 133 -9.14 -0.60 -9.84
CA TYR A 133 -8.41 -0.93 -8.62
C TYR A 133 -8.41 0.23 -7.63
N GLN A 134 -8.16 1.45 -8.11
CA GLN A 134 -8.21 2.65 -7.28
C GLN A 134 -9.59 2.86 -6.64
N ASN A 135 -10.67 2.63 -7.40
CA ASN A 135 -12.04 2.70 -6.89
C ASN A 135 -12.32 1.61 -5.84
N GLU A 136 -11.74 0.42 -5.98
CA GLU A 136 -11.82 -0.62 -4.96
C GLU A 136 -11.09 -0.22 -3.66
N LEU A 137 -9.88 0.31 -3.76
CA LEU A 137 -9.14 0.82 -2.61
C LEU A 137 -9.91 1.92 -1.89
N LEU A 138 -10.56 2.83 -2.63
CA LEU A 138 -11.40 3.87 -2.04
C LEU A 138 -12.58 3.27 -1.28
N ARG A 139 -13.31 2.30 -1.86
CA ARG A 139 -14.42 1.61 -1.18
C ARG A 139 -13.95 0.92 0.11
N LYS A 140 -12.79 0.24 0.07
CA LYS A 140 -12.17 -0.39 1.25
C LYS A 140 -11.80 0.64 2.31
N ALA A 141 -11.25 1.79 1.92
CA ALA A 141 -10.93 2.88 2.84
C ALA A 141 -12.19 3.47 3.48
N VAL A 142 -13.26 3.70 2.72
CA VAL A 142 -14.55 4.16 3.28
C VAL A 142 -15.10 3.16 4.29
N ALA A 143 -15.09 1.87 3.98
CA ALA A 143 -15.52 0.83 4.91
C ALA A 143 -14.67 0.81 6.20
N ARG A 144 -13.36 1.06 6.08
CA ARG A 144 -12.42 1.09 7.22
C ARG A 144 -12.56 2.34 8.09
N TYR A 145 -12.72 3.52 7.47
CA TYR A 145 -12.68 4.81 8.15
C TYR A 145 -14.07 5.40 8.41
N GLY A 146 -15.13 4.77 7.92
CA GLY A 146 -16.52 5.08 8.22
C GLY A 146 -17.14 6.21 7.39
N SER A 147 -16.35 6.95 6.61
CA SER A 147 -16.86 7.98 5.70
C SER A 147 -15.91 8.25 4.54
N GLU A 148 -16.42 8.83 3.45
CA GLU A 148 -15.61 9.35 2.35
C GLU A 148 -14.67 10.47 2.80
N ALA A 149 -15.12 11.32 3.74
CA ALA A 149 -14.30 12.42 4.25
C ALA A 149 -13.05 11.91 5.00
N GLU A 150 -13.19 10.90 5.87
CA GLU A 150 -12.03 10.32 6.56
C GLU A 150 -11.18 9.45 5.62
N ALA A 151 -11.79 8.74 4.66
CA ALA A 151 -11.07 7.96 3.67
C ALA A 151 -10.22 8.83 2.73
N ALA A 152 -10.69 10.03 2.38
CA ALA A 152 -10.00 10.97 1.50
C ALA A 152 -8.66 11.47 2.08
N ARG A 153 -8.41 11.26 3.38
CA ARG A 153 -7.11 11.53 4.01
C ARG A 153 -6.05 10.48 3.67
N TRP A 154 -6.41 9.41 2.97
CA TRP A 154 -5.50 8.29 2.67
C TRP A 154 -5.64 7.77 1.24
N VAL A 155 -6.83 7.85 0.64
CA VAL A 155 -7.09 7.28 -0.67
C VAL A 155 -7.84 8.29 -1.54
N ALA A 156 -7.19 8.73 -2.60
CA ALA A 156 -7.77 9.62 -3.60
C ALA A 156 -8.82 8.90 -4.48
N THR A 157 -9.66 9.69 -5.15
CA THR A 157 -10.55 9.17 -6.20
C THR A 157 -9.75 8.70 -7.42
N ALA A 158 -10.34 7.83 -8.24
CA ALA A 158 -9.71 7.40 -9.49
C ALA A 158 -9.41 8.57 -10.45
N LYS A 159 -10.19 9.66 -10.40
CA LYS A 159 -9.99 10.84 -11.25
C LYS A 159 -8.74 11.64 -10.87
N THR A 160 -8.39 11.66 -9.59
CA THR A 160 -7.37 12.58 -9.05
C THR A 160 -6.13 11.87 -8.52
N SER A 161 -6.14 10.53 -8.44
CA SER A 161 -5.04 9.75 -7.88
C SER A 161 -3.79 9.82 -8.77
N PRO A 162 -2.64 10.26 -8.24
CA PRO A 162 -1.36 10.23 -8.96
C PRO A 162 -0.92 8.81 -9.33
N HIS A 163 -1.35 7.79 -8.59
CA HIS A 163 -1.09 6.40 -8.97
C HIS A 163 -1.82 5.99 -10.26
N VAL A 164 -2.99 6.58 -10.54
CA VAL A 164 -3.74 6.27 -11.76
C VAL A 164 -3.09 6.92 -12.98
N SER A 165 -2.52 8.12 -12.82
CA SER A 165 -1.75 8.78 -13.88
C SER A 165 -0.33 8.25 -14.03
N GLY A 166 0.15 7.40 -13.12
CA GLY A 166 1.54 6.89 -13.12
C GLY A 166 2.56 7.86 -12.51
N ASP A 167 2.10 8.94 -11.88
CA ASP A 167 2.95 10.02 -11.34
C ASP A 167 3.38 9.80 -9.88
N ALA A 168 3.00 8.67 -9.27
CA ALA A 168 3.35 8.33 -7.90
C ALA A 168 3.74 6.88 -7.70
N VAL A 169 4.56 6.65 -6.68
CA VAL A 169 4.96 5.33 -6.20
C VAL A 169 4.96 5.30 -4.67
N ASP A 170 4.53 4.18 -4.11
CA ASP A 170 4.65 3.85 -2.70
C ASP A 170 5.86 2.93 -2.51
N ILE A 171 6.87 3.39 -1.78
CA ILE A 171 8.13 2.68 -1.57
C ILE A 171 8.16 2.02 -0.18
N GLY A 172 8.66 0.79 -0.15
CA GLY A 172 9.04 0.03 1.02
C GLY A 172 10.47 -0.52 0.90
N PRO A 173 11.01 -1.14 1.97
CA PRO A 173 10.49 -1.09 3.34
C PRO A 173 10.60 0.32 3.95
N ALA A 174 10.22 0.49 5.22
CA ALA A 174 10.15 1.80 5.86
C ALA A 174 11.52 2.52 5.94
N ASP A 175 12.60 1.76 6.03
CA ASP A 175 13.99 2.23 5.95
C ASP A 175 14.35 2.76 4.56
N ALA A 176 13.90 2.12 3.48
CA ALA A 176 14.07 2.65 2.13
C ALA A 176 13.26 3.94 1.91
N ALA A 177 12.05 4.00 2.45
CA ALA A 177 11.26 5.23 2.46
C ALA A 177 11.93 6.33 3.31
N GLU A 178 12.61 5.99 4.40
CA GLU A 178 13.40 6.94 5.19
C GLU A 178 14.62 7.44 4.42
N TRP A 179 15.37 6.54 3.78
CA TRP A 179 16.51 6.88 2.93
C TRP A 179 16.09 7.85 1.81
N LEU A 180 14.95 7.61 1.15
CA LEU A 180 14.42 8.53 0.14
C LEU A 180 13.98 9.87 0.73
N SER A 181 13.57 9.93 2.00
CA SER A 181 13.25 11.20 2.65
C SER A 181 14.48 12.06 2.87
N GLU A 182 15.66 11.46 3.01
CA GLU A 182 16.94 12.15 3.21
C GLU A 182 17.64 12.46 1.89
N HIS A 183 17.60 11.53 0.94
CA HIS A 183 18.38 11.59 -0.30
C HIS A 183 17.55 11.93 -1.54
N GLY A 184 16.23 11.71 -1.50
CA GLY A 184 15.35 11.73 -2.69
C GLY A 184 15.36 13.04 -3.48
N ALA A 185 15.53 14.18 -2.79
CA ALA A 185 15.55 15.49 -3.43
C ALA A 185 16.57 15.60 -4.56
N ARG A 186 17.75 14.95 -4.44
CA ARG A 186 18.80 14.97 -5.47
C ARG A 186 18.38 14.31 -6.79
N TYR A 187 17.32 13.50 -6.77
CA TYR A 187 16.72 12.88 -7.95
C TYR A 187 15.40 13.53 -8.37
N GLY A 188 14.92 14.53 -7.62
CA GLY A 188 13.57 15.06 -7.76
C GLY A 188 12.51 14.21 -7.08
N LEU A 189 12.85 13.17 -6.32
CA LEU A 189 11.88 12.31 -5.66
C LEU A 189 11.47 12.91 -4.32
N CYS A 190 10.20 13.26 -4.19
CA CYS A 190 9.70 13.98 -3.03
C CYS A 190 8.52 13.27 -2.39
N ARG A 191 8.63 13.08 -1.08
CA ARG A 191 7.48 12.75 -0.24
C ARG A 191 6.51 13.93 -0.23
N ILE A 192 5.27 13.71 -0.63
CA ILE A 192 4.27 14.78 -0.78
C ILE A 192 3.40 14.95 0.47
N TYR A 193 3.08 13.87 1.16
CA TYR A 193 2.16 13.88 2.30
C TYR A 193 2.86 13.52 3.62
N ARG A 194 2.52 14.23 4.69
CA ARG A 194 3.10 13.97 6.02
C ARG A 194 2.57 12.70 6.67
N ASN A 195 1.35 12.26 6.37
CA ASN A 195 0.79 11.02 6.89
C ASN A 195 1.21 9.76 6.10
N GLU A 196 1.83 9.92 4.92
CA GLU A 196 2.22 8.82 4.03
C GLU A 196 3.73 8.85 3.81
N PRO A 197 4.54 8.26 4.70
CA PRO A 197 6.00 8.20 4.54
C PRO A 197 6.47 7.42 3.32
N TRP A 198 5.63 6.51 2.80
CA TRP A 198 5.92 5.69 1.64
C TRP A 198 5.62 6.38 0.30
N HIS A 199 4.79 7.44 0.25
CA HIS A 199 4.29 8.03 -1.01
C HIS A 199 5.27 9.07 -1.59
N TYR A 200 5.83 8.79 -2.77
CA TYR A 200 6.77 9.63 -3.49
C TYR A 200 6.27 10.02 -4.88
N GLU A 201 6.55 11.25 -5.28
CA GLU A 201 6.29 11.77 -6.63
C GLU A 201 7.50 12.51 -7.17
N LEU A 202 7.58 12.63 -8.50
CA LEU A 202 8.63 13.43 -9.15
C LEU A 202 8.32 14.94 -9.04
N ARG A 203 9.31 15.70 -8.62
CA ARG A 203 9.37 17.17 -8.56
C ARG A 203 10.76 17.59 -9.03
N THR A 204 10.91 17.79 -10.32
CA THR A 204 12.21 18.07 -10.95
C THR A 204 12.93 19.27 -10.35
N GLU A 205 12.20 20.29 -9.92
CA GLU A 205 12.76 21.48 -9.27
C GLU A 205 13.41 21.17 -7.91
N ALA A 206 13.09 20.02 -7.30
CA ALA A 206 13.66 19.64 -6.01
C ALA A 206 15.15 19.32 -6.08
N ILE A 207 15.68 19.02 -7.27
CA ILE A 207 17.12 18.82 -7.49
C ILE A 207 17.90 20.08 -7.11
N ASP A 208 17.37 21.26 -7.48
CA ASP A 208 18.02 22.55 -7.22
C ASP A 208 17.49 23.25 -5.95
N ARG A 209 16.22 23.02 -5.60
CA ARG A 209 15.50 23.82 -4.58
C ARG A 209 15.10 23.03 -3.34
N GLY A 210 15.35 21.72 -3.34
CA GLY A 210 14.80 20.80 -2.34
C GLY A 210 13.31 20.55 -2.52
N CYS A 211 12.80 19.53 -1.82
CA CYS A 211 11.39 19.15 -1.95
C CYS A 211 10.43 20.25 -1.47
N PRO A 212 9.25 20.37 -2.12
CA PRO A 212 8.24 21.33 -1.69
C PRO A 212 7.73 21.01 -0.28
N ARG A 213 7.11 22.01 0.35
CA ARG A 213 6.46 21.80 1.64
C ARG A 213 5.37 20.73 1.51
N ARG A 214 5.50 19.68 2.31
CA ARG A 214 4.52 18.58 2.40
C ARG A 214 3.14 19.07 2.85
N TYR A 215 2.11 18.50 2.25
CA TYR A 215 0.75 18.60 2.75
C TYR A 215 0.56 17.75 4.02
N ALA A 216 -0.49 18.02 4.79
CA ALA A 216 -0.79 17.20 5.96
C ALA A 216 -1.19 15.79 5.54
N ASP A 217 -2.08 15.73 4.56
CA ASP A 217 -2.65 14.55 3.91
C ASP A 217 -3.23 14.99 2.54
N PRO A 218 -3.70 14.06 1.69
CA PRO A 218 -4.23 14.37 0.36
C PRO A 218 -5.37 15.39 0.32
N THR A 219 -6.15 15.55 1.40
CA THR A 219 -7.29 16.50 1.41
C THR A 219 -6.84 17.97 1.30
N GLN A 220 -5.57 18.25 1.58
CA GLN A 220 -4.98 19.59 1.48
C GLN A 220 -4.30 19.84 0.12
N ASP A 221 -4.16 18.83 -0.73
CA ASP A 221 -3.59 18.99 -2.07
C ASP A 221 -4.66 19.52 -3.04
N PRO A 222 -4.45 20.69 -3.66
CA PRO A 222 -5.39 21.26 -4.63
C PRO A 222 -5.72 20.33 -5.80
N ARG A 223 -4.82 19.40 -6.16
CA ARG A 223 -5.02 18.41 -7.23
C ARG A 223 -6.08 17.37 -6.88
N MET A 224 -6.38 17.17 -5.60
CA MET A 224 -7.38 16.19 -5.14
C MET A 224 -8.81 16.69 -5.23
N ARG A 225 -9.01 17.89 -5.81
CA ARG A 225 -10.32 18.48 -6.06
C ARG A 225 -10.74 18.18 -7.50
N PRO A 226 -11.93 17.60 -7.73
CA PRO A 226 -12.40 17.25 -9.07
C PRO A 226 -12.76 18.45 -9.95
#